data_AF-A0A2E9L9B1-F1
#
_entry.id   AF-A0A2E9L9B1-F1
#
_cell.length_a   1.000
_cell.length_b   1.000
_cell.length_c   1.000
_cell.angle_alpha   90.00
_cell.angle_beta   90.00
_cell.angle_gamma   90.00
#
_symmetry.space_group_name_H-M   'P 1'
#
loop_
_entity.id
_entity.type
_entity.pdbx_description
1 polymer ?
#
loop_
_entity_poly.entity_id
_entity_poly.type
_entity_poly.pdbx_seq_one_letter_code
_entity_poly.pdbx_strand_id
1 'polypeptide(L)'
;MASYFGIDAASGAILGINGGGGAARSIASAWMNHGGCIVSIGGKRQLPATLVNAKHTDEVVFDLIVDTELSLERAMAGIVQLNPAYSPLRGSIDERLEHLSTVSDTIDGRWMLAAQHLECWRSLWTPHLSDQLPTLEQLLTWLVVVESRLEQN
;
A
#
# COMPACT_ATOMS: atom_id res chain seq x y z
N MET A 1 -5.76 0.34 -4.11
CA MET A 1 -4.62 -0.60 -3.96
C MET A 1 -5.06 -1.85 -3.23
N ALA A 2 -5.45 -1.79 -1.96
CA ALA A 2 -5.81 -2.99 -1.17
C ALA A 2 -6.85 -3.91 -1.85
N SER A 3 -7.83 -3.33 -2.54
CA SER A 3 -8.82 -4.08 -3.33
C SER A 3 -8.24 -4.93 -4.47
N TYR A 4 -7.09 -4.57 -5.04
CA TYR A 4 -6.38 -5.39 -6.02
C TYR A 4 -5.80 -6.67 -5.41
N PHE A 5 -5.66 -6.70 -4.08
CA PHE A 5 -5.22 -7.86 -3.30
C PHE A 5 -6.40 -8.54 -2.60
N GLY A 6 -7.64 -8.25 -3.01
CA GLY A 6 -8.84 -8.84 -2.42
C GLY A 6 -9.19 -8.31 -1.02
N ILE A 7 -8.57 -7.22 -0.57
CA ILE A 7 -8.80 -6.65 0.76
C ILE A 7 -9.76 -5.47 0.63
N ASP A 8 -10.92 -5.56 1.29
CA ASP A 8 -11.96 -4.54 1.26
C ASP A 8 -12.14 -3.84 2.61
N ALA A 9 -11.84 -2.55 2.68
CA ALA A 9 -12.07 -1.75 3.87
C ALA A 9 -13.57 -1.66 4.23
N ALA A 10 -14.46 -1.67 3.23
CA ALA A 10 -15.90 -1.54 3.47
C ALA A 10 -16.52 -2.76 4.16
N SER A 11 -15.88 -3.92 4.08
CA SER A 11 -16.27 -5.12 4.84
C SER A 11 -15.78 -5.12 6.29
N GLY A 12 -15.17 -4.01 6.75
CA GLY A 12 -14.62 -3.87 8.10
C GLY A 12 -13.20 -4.42 8.27
N ALA A 13 -12.46 -4.62 7.17
CA ALA A 13 -11.10 -5.14 7.20
C ALA A 13 -10.18 -4.34 8.15
N ILE A 14 -9.29 -5.06 8.84
CA ILE A 14 -8.42 -4.55 9.88
C ILE A 14 -7.04 -4.23 9.30
N LEU A 15 -6.70 -2.94 9.34
CA LEU A 15 -5.40 -2.40 8.94
C LEU A 15 -4.51 -2.13 10.17
N GLY A 16 -3.37 -2.81 10.23
CA GLY A 16 -2.29 -2.49 11.16
C GLY A 16 -1.33 -1.45 10.56
N ILE A 17 -1.06 -0.36 11.26
CA ILE A 17 -0.08 0.66 10.81
C ILE A 17 1.08 0.77 11.80
N ASN A 18 2.30 0.55 11.31
CA ASN A 18 3.53 0.87 12.03
C ASN A 18 4.05 2.25 11.56
N GLY A 19 4.06 3.23 12.47
CA GLY A 19 4.45 4.62 12.22
C GLY A 19 3.30 5.62 12.24
N GLY A 20 3.66 6.92 12.23
CA GLY A 20 2.73 8.02 12.48
C GLY A 20 3.01 9.30 11.68
N GLY A 21 3.84 9.20 10.64
CA GLY A 21 4.16 10.28 9.71
C GLY A 21 3.01 10.66 8.77
N GLY A 22 3.28 11.57 7.83
CA GLY A 22 2.27 12.05 6.86
C GLY A 22 1.62 10.92 6.05
N ALA A 23 2.42 10.01 5.49
CA ALA A 23 1.92 8.85 4.74
C ALA A 23 1.02 7.96 5.60
N ALA A 24 1.45 7.61 6.82
CA ALA A 24 0.66 6.81 7.76
C ALA A 24 -0.71 7.45 8.06
N ARG A 25 -0.73 8.77 8.29
CA ARG A 25 -1.96 9.53 8.56
C ARG A 25 -2.89 9.57 7.36
N SER A 26 -2.37 9.78 6.16
CA SER A 26 -3.16 9.78 4.93
C SER A 26 -3.76 8.41 4.65
N ILE A 27 -2.99 7.34 4.81
CA ILE A 27 -3.46 5.95 4.66
C ILE A 27 -4.55 5.66 5.69
N ALA A 28 -4.32 5.99 6.96
CA ALA A 28 -5.29 5.79 8.03
C ALA A 28 -6.60 6.54 7.77
N SER A 29 -6.52 7.82 7.41
CA SER A 29 -7.72 8.60 7.10
C SER A 29 -8.49 8.02 5.92
N ALA A 30 -7.80 7.62 4.85
CA ALA A 30 -8.45 7.02 3.69
C ALA A 30 -9.11 5.68 4.05
N TRP A 31 -8.44 4.82 4.82
CA TRP A 31 -8.97 3.52 5.24
C TRP A 31 -10.23 3.67 6.10
N MET A 32 -10.18 4.55 7.09
CA MET A 32 -11.32 4.81 7.99
C MET A 32 -12.52 5.38 7.22
N ASN A 33 -12.28 6.28 6.27
CA ASN A 33 -13.35 6.86 5.43
C ASN A 33 -14.03 5.82 4.53
N HIS A 34 -13.36 4.70 4.23
CA HIS A 34 -13.94 3.58 3.50
C HIS A 34 -14.59 2.52 4.41
N GLY A 35 -14.67 2.76 5.73
CA GLY A 35 -15.35 1.87 6.68
C GLY A 35 -14.46 0.85 7.39
N GLY A 36 -13.14 0.88 7.16
CA GLY A 36 -12.21 -0.09 7.72
C GLY A 36 -11.81 0.18 9.17
N CYS A 37 -11.27 -0.85 9.82
CA CYS A 37 -10.71 -0.79 11.17
C CYS A 37 -9.22 -0.49 11.13
N ILE A 38 -8.73 0.33 12.06
CA ILE A 38 -7.33 0.76 12.15
C ILE A 38 -6.80 0.50 13.55
N VAL A 39 -5.68 -0.20 13.58
CA VAL A 39 -4.90 -0.47 14.79
C VAL A 39 -3.52 0.14 14.61
N SER A 40 -3.12 0.98 15.56
CA SER A 40 -1.73 1.43 15.65
C SER A 40 -0.89 0.33 16.29
N ILE A 41 0.05 -0.25 15.53
CA ILE A 41 0.89 -1.37 15.99
C ILE A 41 2.28 -0.95 16.46
N GLY A 42 2.64 0.34 16.33
CA GLY A 42 3.88 0.89 16.87
C GLY A 42 4.51 1.97 16.00
N GLY A 43 5.85 2.01 16.01
CA GLY A 43 6.66 2.95 15.26
C GLY A 43 7.31 4.01 16.15
N LYS A 44 8.31 4.69 15.60
CA LYS A 44 9.00 5.83 16.24
C LYS A 44 8.05 7.02 16.41
N ARG A 45 7.12 7.21 15.48
CA ARG A 45 6.05 8.20 15.57
C ARG A 45 4.72 7.48 15.77
N GLN A 46 3.91 7.96 16.70
CA GLN A 46 2.59 7.39 16.92
C GLN A 46 1.54 8.01 16.00
N LEU A 47 0.59 7.17 15.57
CA LEU A 47 -0.61 7.61 14.88
C LEU A 47 -1.51 8.38 15.87
N PRO A 48 -2.12 9.52 15.47
CA PRO A 48 -3.08 10.21 16.32
C PRO A 48 -4.23 9.31 16.77
N ALA A 49 -4.68 9.45 18.00
CA ALA A 49 -5.82 8.68 18.54
C ALA A 49 -7.10 8.85 17.70
N THR A 50 -7.27 9.99 17.04
CA THR A 50 -8.42 10.25 16.14
C THR A 50 -8.41 9.38 14.88
N LEU A 51 -7.28 8.75 14.54
CA LEU A 51 -7.10 7.89 13.38
C LEU A 51 -7.00 6.40 13.76
N VAL A 52 -7.29 6.05 15.02
CA VAL A 52 -7.30 4.67 15.54
C VAL A 52 -8.69 4.39 16.10
N ASN A 53 -9.39 3.41 15.51
CA ASN A 53 -10.76 3.03 15.92
C ASN A 53 -10.83 1.58 16.45
N ALA A 54 -9.72 0.85 16.47
CA ALA A 54 -9.59 -0.48 17.05
C ALA A 54 -8.36 -0.58 17.98
N LYS A 55 -8.44 -1.47 18.98
CA LYS A 55 -7.33 -1.71 19.92
C LYS A 55 -6.47 -2.87 19.44
N HIS A 56 -5.17 -2.77 19.71
CA HIS A 56 -4.26 -3.88 19.53
C HIS A 56 -4.46 -4.92 20.64
N THR A 57 -4.77 -6.17 20.29
CA THR A 57 -4.78 -7.32 21.18
C THR A 57 -4.08 -8.49 20.49
N ASP A 58 -3.58 -9.46 21.26
CA ASP A 58 -2.86 -10.63 20.71
C ASP A 58 -3.73 -11.54 19.83
N GLU A 59 -5.05 -11.33 19.82
CA GLU A 59 -6.03 -12.10 19.04
C GLU A 59 -6.38 -11.43 17.70
N VAL A 60 -5.91 -10.19 17.44
CA VAL A 60 -6.19 -9.49 16.19
C VAL A 60 -5.45 -10.15 15.04
N VAL A 61 -6.21 -10.58 14.02
CA VAL A 61 -5.67 -10.97 12.72
C VAL A 61 -5.80 -9.78 11.78
N PHE A 62 -4.69 -9.33 11.21
CA PHE A 62 -4.68 -8.21 10.27
C PHE A 62 -4.96 -8.69 8.84
N ASP A 63 -5.87 -8.01 8.15
CA ASP A 63 -6.03 -8.22 6.71
C ASP A 63 -4.87 -7.57 5.95
N LEU A 64 -4.42 -6.40 6.42
CA LEU A 64 -3.28 -5.68 5.87
C LEU A 64 -2.43 -5.07 6.97
N ILE A 65 -1.11 -5.14 6.82
CA ILE A 65 -0.16 -4.40 7.63
C ILE A 65 0.64 -3.46 6.74
N VAL A 66 0.73 -2.19 7.12
CA VAL A 66 1.58 -1.21 6.44
C VAL A 66 2.69 -0.74 7.39
N ASP A 67 3.93 -1.06 7.05
CA ASP A 67 5.10 -0.56 7.79
C ASP A 67 5.67 0.69 7.14
N THR A 68 5.23 1.87 7.58
CA THR A 68 5.69 3.14 7.02
C THR A 68 7.08 3.57 7.49
N GLU A 69 7.67 2.89 8.48
CA GLU A 69 8.94 3.28 9.10
C GLU A 69 10.05 2.24 8.99
N LEU A 70 9.75 1.09 8.36
CA LEU A 70 10.69 0.00 8.11
C LEU A 70 11.33 -0.52 9.39
N SER A 71 10.58 -0.48 10.48
CA SER A 71 11.06 -0.78 11.83
C SER A 71 10.31 -1.96 12.45
N LEU A 72 9.41 -2.59 11.71
CA LEU A 72 8.66 -3.73 12.21
C LEU A 72 9.57 -4.97 12.20
N GLU A 73 10.06 -5.35 13.39
CA GLU A 73 11.02 -6.46 13.54
C GLU A 73 10.38 -7.85 13.50
N ARG A 74 9.06 -7.95 13.72
CA ARG A 74 8.33 -9.22 13.74
C ARG A 74 7.26 -9.24 12.68
N ALA A 75 7.20 -10.35 11.94
CA ALA A 75 6.00 -10.72 11.23
C ALA A 75 4.87 -10.88 12.24
N MET A 76 3.95 -9.92 12.26
CA MET A 76 2.69 -10.04 13.00
C MET A 76 1.77 -11.01 12.24
N ALA A 77 0.79 -11.59 12.95
CA ALA A 77 -0.26 -12.39 12.32
C ALA A 77 -1.11 -11.49 11.40
N GLY A 78 -0.68 -11.38 10.15
CA GLY A 78 -1.36 -10.64 9.10
C GLY A 78 -1.32 -11.46 7.82
N ILE A 79 -2.39 -11.42 7.05
CA ILE A 79 -2.49 -12.15 5.79
C ILE A 79 -1.57 -11.51 4.76
N VAL A 80 -1.52 -10.17 4.73
CA VAL A 80 -0.73 -9.42 3.74
C VAL A 80 0.06 -8.28 4.37
N GLN A 81 1.34 -8.13 4.00
CA GLN A 81 2.22 -7.06 4.46
C GLN A 81 2.62 -6.12 3.32
N LEU A 82 2.68 -4.83 3.60
CA LEU A 82 3.15 -3.81 2.68
C LEU A 82 4.31 -3.03 3.30
N ASN A 83 5.40 -2.98 2.54
CA ASN A 83 6.55 -2.15 2.82
C ASN A 83 6.68 -1.08 1.73
N PRO A 84 6.74 0.23 2.07
CA PRO A 84 6.93 1.30 1.10
C PRO A 84 8.25 1.23 0.34
N ALA A 85 9.30 0.67 0.94
CA ALA A 85 10.59 0.48 0.30
C ALA A 85 10.52 -0.67 -0.69
N TYR A 86 11.14 -0.45 -1.85
CA TYR A 86 11.27 -1.44 -2.90
C TYR A 86 12.66 -1.36 -3.52
N SER A 87 13.15 -2.49 -4.04
CA SER A 87 14.46 -2.57 -4.69
C SER A 87 14.30 -2.53 -6.22
N PRO A 88 15.32 -2.10 -6.97
CA PRO A 88 15.34 -2.24 -8.42
C PRO A 88 15.01 -3.68 -8.84
N LEU A 89 14.08 -3.86 -9.78
CA LEU A 89 13.77 -5.17 -10.31
C LEU A 89 14.78 -5.52 -11.41
N ARG A 90 15.19 -6.78 -11.47
CA ARG A 90 16.13 -7.29 -12.48
C ARG A 90 15.47 -8.39 -13.30
N GLY A 91 16.12 -8.75 -14.40
CA GLY A 91 15.59 -9.74 -15.34
C GLY A 91 14.74 -9.13 -16.44
N SER A 92 14.11 -10.03 -17.19
CA SER A 92 13.15 -9.76 -18.26
C SER A 92 11.87 -9.09 -17.75
N ILE A 93 11.07 -8.55 -18.67
CA ILE A 93 9.78 -7.92 -18.33
C ILE A 93 8.87 -8.92 -17.61
N ASP A 94 8.81 -10.17 -18.07
CA ASP A 94 7.93 -11.20 -17.50
C ASP A 94 8.34 -11.54 -16.06
N GLU A 95 9.65 -11.72 -15.78
CA GLU A 95 10.16 -11.97 -14.42
C GLU A 95 9.84 -10.80 -13.46
N ARG A 96 9.91 -9.56 -13.95
CA ARG A 96 9.57 -8.37 -13.16
C ARG A 96 8.07 -8.28 -12.87
N LEU A 97 7.22 -8.65 -13.84
CA LEU A 97 5.77 -8.69 -13.65
C LEU A 97 5.37 -9.82 -12.70
N GLU A 98 6.02 -10.98 -12.78
CA GLU A 98 5.81 -12.09 -11.84
C GLU A 98 6.17 -11.68 -10.41
N HIS A 99 7.27 -10.94 -10.21
CA HIS A 99 7.63 -10.37 -8.90
C HIS A 99 6.54 -9.42 -8.35
N LEU A 100 5.84 -8.70 -9.22
CA LEU A 100 4.77 -7.77 -8.84
C LEU A 100 3.38 -8.43 -8.76
N SER A 101 3.29 -9.76 -8.90
CA SER A 101 2.06 -10.53 -8.84
C SER A 101 1.32 -10.33 -7.51
N THR A 102 -0.01 -10.35 -7.58
CA THR A 102 -0.90 -10.17 -6.43
C THR A 102 -1.08 -11.42 -5.58
N VAL A 103 -0.39 -12.53 -5.91
CA VAL A 103 -0.49 -13.84 -5.22
C VAL A 103 0.48 -13.94 -4.02
N SER A 104 1.30 -12.92 -3.79
CA SER A 104 2.26 -12.86 -2.68
C SER A 104 1.64 -12.30 -1.40
N ASP A 105 2.02 -12.86 -0.25
CA ASP A 105 1.69 -12.34 1.10
C ASP A 105 2.42 -11.01 1.41
N THR A 106 3.30 -10.57 0.51
CA THR A 106 3.99 -9.27 0.58
C THR A 106 3.72 -8.44 -0.67
N ILE A 107 3.20 -7.24 -0.47
CA ILE A 107 2.96 -6.24 -1.51
C ILE A 107 4.22 -5.40 -1.70
N ASP A 108 4.75 -5.38 -2.91
CA ASP A 108 5.85 -4.47 -3.29
C ASP A 108 5.40 -3.01 -3.19
N GLY A 109 6.24 -2.17 -2.55
CA GLY A 109 5.94 -0.77 -2.30
C GLY A 109 5.60 0.06 -3.53
N ARG A 110 6.02 -0.37 -4.74
CA ARG A 110 5.63 0.26 -6.01
C ARG A 110 4.12 0.34 -6.20
N TRP A 111 3.37 -0.67 -5.75
CA TRP A 111 1.90 -0.66 -5.81
C TRP A 111 1.31 0.52 -5.05
N MET A 112 1.82 0.79 -3.85
CA MET A 112 1.37 1.92 -3.03
C MET A 112 1.75 3.24 -3.67
N LEU A 113 2.99 3.38 -4.13
CA LEU A 113 3.48 4.62 -4.73
C LEU A 113 2.71 4.98 -6.00
N ALA A 114 2.53 4.01 -6.91
CA ALA A 114 1.77 4.19 -8.14
C ALA A 114 0.30 4.58 -7.84
N ALA A 115 -0.33 3.93 -6.85
CA ALA A 115 -1.69 4.27 -6.43
C ALA A 115 -1.78 5.69 -5.86
N GLN A 116 -0.83 6.12 -5.04
CA GLN A 116 -0.79 7.48 -4.50
C GLN A 116 -0.62 8.53 -5.61
N HIS A 117 0.22 8.26 -6.61
CA HIS A 117 0.37 9.15 -7.76
C HIS A 117 -0.92 9.27 -8.57
N LEU A 118 -1.58 8.15 -8.90
CA LEU A 118 -2.87 8.18 -9.59
C LEU A 118 -3.91 8.97 -8.79
N GLU A 119 -3.97 8.77 -7.48
CA GLU A 119 -4.89 9.50 -6.61
C GLU A 119 -4.60 11.01 -6.59
N CYS A 120 -3.34 11.40 -6.53
CA CYS A 120 -2.94 12.81 -6.63
C CYS A 120 -3.37 13.43 -7.97
N TRP A 121 -3.19 12.74 -9.10
CA TRP A 121 -3.63 13.22 -10.41
C TRP A 121 -5.16 13.38 -10.47
N ARG A 122 -5.87 12.39 -9.96
CA ARG A 122 -7.33 12.33 -9.92
C ARG A 122 -7.94 13.44 -9.06
N SER A 123 -7.30 13.78 -7.95
CA SER A 123 -7.89 14.65 -6.93
C SER A 123 -7.32 16.07 -6.91
N LEU A 124 -6.10 16.29 -7.42
CA LEU A 124 -5.41 17.58 -7.32
C LEU A 124 -5.07 18.19 -8.68
N TRP A 125 -4.44 17.42 -9.58
CA TRP A 125 -3.81 17.99 -10.77
C TRP A 125 -4.77 18.15 -11.96
N THR A 126 -5.44 17.07 -12.36
CA THR A 126 -6.38 17.09 -13.49
C THR A 126 -7.65 16.31 -13.15
N PRO A 127 -8.48 16.77 -12.19
CA PRO A 127 -9.67 16.04 -11.78
C PRO A 127 -10.69 15.82 -12.91
N HIS A 128 -10.74 16.73 -13.87
CA HIS A 128 -11.60 16.64 -15.06
C HIS A 128 -11.16 15.55 -16.06
N LEU A 129 -9.99 14.95 -15.87
CA LEU A 129 -9.47 13.83 -16.67
C LEU A 129 -9.39 12.53 -15.85
N SER A 130 -10.06 12.45 -14.69
CA SER A 130 -10.05 11.26 -13.83
C SER A 130 -10.34 9.98 -14.60
N ASP A 131 -11.30 10.05 -15.52
CA ASP A 131 -11.80 8.90 -16.28
C ASP A 131 -10.86 8.51 -17.43
N GLN A 132 -9.83 9.32 -17.70
CA GLN A 132 -8.79 9.06 -18.70
C GLN A 132 -7.49 8.54 -18.07
N LEU A 133 -7.42 8.48 -16.74
CA LEU A 133 -6.27 7.92 -16.04
C LEU A 133 -6.16 6.41 -16.32
N PRO A 134 -4.94 5.86 -16.44
CA PRO A 134 -4.76 4.43 -16.57
C PRO A 134 -5.19 3.71 -15.29
N THR A 135 -5.50 2.43 -15.41
CA THR A 135 -5.66 1.58 -14.22
C THR A 135 -4.33 1.44 -13.48
N LEU A 136 -4.38 1.06 -12.20
CA LEU A 136 -3.18 0.87 -11.40
C LEU A 136 -2.27 -0.22 -11.99
N GLU A 137 -2.87 -1.31 -12.46
CA GLU A 137 -2.17 -2.40 -13.13
C GLU A 137 -1.48 -1.93 -14.42
N GLN A 138 -2.19 -1.18 -15.28
CA GLN A 138 -1.62 -0.63 -16.50
C GLN A 138 -0.42 0.28 -16.21
N LEU A 139 -0.53 1.16 -15.22
CA LEU A 139 0.56 2.03 -14.82
C LEU A 139 1.78 1.23 -14.35
N LEU A 140 1.57 0.17 -13.55
CA LEU A 140 2.67 -0.70 -13.10
C LEU A 140 3.34 -1.44 -14.26
N THR A 141 2.56 -1.97 -15.21
CA THR A 141 3.12 -2.59 -16.42
C THR A 141 3.98 -1.59 -17.20
N TRP A 142 3.51 -0.36 -17.39
CA TRP A 142 4.29 0.68 -18.08
C TRP A 142 5.57 1.05 -17.33
N LEU A 143 5.51 1.17 -16.00
CA LEU A 143 6.69 1.42 -15.18
C LEU A 143 7.75 0.32 -15.37
N VAL A 144 7.35 -0.96 -15.35
CA VAL A 144 8.27 -2.08 -15.59
C VAL A 144 8.91 -2.01 -16.97
N VAL A 145 8.12 -1.74 -18.01
CA VAL A 145 8.63 -1.62 -19.39
C VAL A 145 9.61 -0.45 -19.51
N VAL A 146 9.31 0.69 -18.89
CA VAL A 146 10.20 1.87 -18.91
C VAL A 146 11.48 1.62 -18.13
N GLU A 147 11.40 1.07 -16.91
CA GLU A 147 12.57 0.72 -16.11
C GLU A 147 13.50 -0.26 -16.87
N SER A 148 12.93 -1.29 -17.51
CA SER A 148 13.68 -2.26 -18.30
C SER A 148 14.43 -1.61 -19.48
N ARG A 149 13.83 -0.62 -20.14
CA ARG A 149 14.48 0.11 -21.25
C ARG A 149 15.56 1.07 -20.77
N LEU A 150 15.40 1.68 -19.60
CA LEU A 150 16.38 2.59 -19.04
C LEU A 150 17.68 1.87 -18.64
N GLU A 151 17.59 0.61 -18.22
CA GLU A 151 18.78 -0.21 -17.89
C GLU A 151 19.56 -0.69 -19.13
N GLN A 152 18.97 -0.61 -20.32
CA GLN A 152 19.59 -1.03 -21.59
C GLN A 152 20.35 0.11 -22.29
N ASN A 153 20.29 1.33 -21.78
CA ASN A 153 20.99 2.52 -22.30
C ASN A 153 22.16 2.91 -21.39
#